data_AF-A0A835K5M5-F1
#
_entry.id   AF-A0A835K5M5-F1
#
_cell.length_a   1.000
_cell.length_b   1.000
_cell.length_c   1.000
_cell.angle_alpha   90.00
_cell.angle_beta   90.00
_cell.angle_gamma   90.00
#
_symmetry.space_group_name_H-M   'P 1'
#
loop_
_entity.id
_entity.type
_entity.pdbx_description
1 polymer ?
#
loop_
_entity_poly.entity_id
_entity_poly.type
_entity_poly.pdbx_seq_one_letter_code
_entity_poly.pdbx_strand_id
1 'polypeptide(L)'
;MDGDIMCSCKRDIAESGWDVRVALSVYGAFSGEEYIKAQKLRNRQMKVHRNIFTKADVIVTPTVGVTAYPILNDALQTGELDYINGAALVRYQIAGNFLGLPAVTVPVGYDKKGLPIGLQFIGRPWSEPTLIHIAYAMQSLCIPEYRKPQAFYDLLKKD
;
A
#
# COMPACT_ATOMS: atom_id res chain seq x y z
N MET A 1 30.82 34.60 -4.23
CA MET A 1 31.23 33.24 -4.62
C MET A 1 30.05 32.30 -4.42
N ASP A 2 29.00 32.62 -5.18
CA ASP A 2 28.17 31.75 -6.03
C ASP A 2 27.70 30.43 -5.42
N GLY A 3 26.62 30.55 -4.65
CA GLY A 3 25.81 29.45 -4.14
C GLY A 3 24.65 29.08 -5.06
N ASP A 4 24.94 28.73 -6.32
CA ASP A 4 23.95 28.16 -7.24
C ASP A 4 24.39 26.76 -7.68
N ILE A 5 24.25 25.78 -6.77
CA ILE A 5 24.03 24.39 -7.17
C ILE A 5 22.51 24.19 -7.22
N MET A 6 21.84 24.96 -8.06
CA MET A 6 20.48 24.62 -8.48
C MET A 6 20.65 23.52 -9.53
N CYS A 7 20.51 22.26 -9.12
CA CYS A 7 20.53 21.11 -10.01
C CYS A 7 19.54 21.34 -11.16
N SER A 8 20.06 21.65 -12.34
CA SER A 8 19.33 21.93 -13.58
C SER A 8 18.71 20.66 -14.14
N CYS A 9 17.72 20.11 -13.42
CA CYS A 9 16.76 19.18 -14.00
C CYS A 9 15.51 20.01 -14.28
N LYS A 10 15.46 20.62 -15.48
CA LYS A 10 14.22 21.20 -16.00
C LYS A 10 13.23 20.05 -16.23
N ARG A 11 12.49 19.67 -15.19
CA ARG A 11 11.35 18.77 -15.34
C ARG A 11 10.25 19.58 -15.99
N ASP A 12 9.91 19.25 -17.24
CA ASP A 12 8.73 19.80 -17.86
C ASP A 12 7.50 19.17 -17.19
N ILE A 13 6.90 19.91 -16.27
CA ILE A 13 5.68 19.47 -15.58
C ILE A 13 4.55 19.21 -16.58
N ALA A 14 4.62 19.77 -17.80
CA ALA A 14 3.70 19.55 -18.90
C ALA A 14 3.69 18.11 -19.44
N GLU A 15 4.71 17.31 -19.14
CA GLU A 15 4.78 15.90 -19.56
C GLU A 15 4.12 14.94 -18.54
N SER A 16 3.79 15.42 -17.34
CA SER A 16 3.19 14.61 -16.28
C SER A 16 1.65 14.54 -16.39
N GLY A 17 1.06 13.41 -15.98
CA GLY A 17 -0.37 13.27 -15.78
C GLY A 17 -0.92 14.29 -14.77
N TRP A 18 -2.22 14.63 -14.89
CA TRP A 18 -2.83 15.70 -14.09
C TRP A 18 -2.85 15.35 -12.59
N ASP A 19 -3.06 14.09 -12.26
CA ASP A 19 -2.94 13.51 -10.92
C ASP A 19 -1.58 13.81 -10.27
N VAL A 20 -0.49 13.59 -11.01
CA VAL A 20 0.88 13.84 -10.55
C VAL A 20 1.10 15.33 -10.30
N ARG A 21 0.58 16.20 -11.17
CA ARG A 21 0.73 17.65 -11.01
C ARG A 21 0.02 18.17 -9.77
N VAL A 22 -1.20 17.70 -9.53
CA VAL A 22 -1.95 18.06 -8.32
C VAL A 22 -1.19 17.56 -7.09
N ALA A 23 -0.75 16.30 -7.09
CA ALA A 23 0.03 15.74 -5.99
C ALA A 23 1.32 16.53 -5.72
N LEU A 24 2.11 16.85 -6.75
CA LEU A 24 3.33 17.65 -6.60
C LEU A 24 3.05 19.07 -6.10
N SER A 25 1.94 19.68 -6.53
CA SER A 25 1.54 21.00 -6.05
C SER A 25 1.21 20.98 -4.56
N VAL A 26 0.50 19.94 -4.11
CA VAL A 26 0.18 19.74 -2.69
C VAL A 26 1.45 19.42 -1.88
N TYR A 27 2.28 18.50 -2.36
CA TYR A 27 3.49 18.08 -1.64
C TYR A 27 4.56 19.16 -1.60
N GLY A 28 4.64 20.00 -2.63
CA GLY A 28 5.53 21.16 -2.68
C GLY A 28 5.16 22.25 -1.67
N ALA A 29 3.96 22.23 -1.11
CA ALA A 29 3.54 23.16 -0.06
C ALA A 29 4.10 22.79 1.32
N PHE A 30 4.59 21.56 1.52
CA PHE A 30 5.13 21.15 2.81
C PHE A 30 6.51 21.75 3.08
N SER A 31 6.64 22.38 4.22
CA SER A 31 7.87 22.97 4.73
C SER A 31 8.80 21.92 5.38
N GLY A 32 10.08 22.27 5.51
CA GLY A 32 11.03 21.47 6.29
C GLY A 32 10.63 21.33 7.76
N GLU A 33 9.96 22.31 8.35
CA GLU A 33 9.46 22.22 9.74
C GLU A 33 8.38 21.16 9.89
N GLU A 34 7.44 21.09 8.94
CA GLU A 34 6.40 20.05 8.90
C GLU A 34 7.01 18.67 8.74
N TYR A 35 8.06 18.53 7.92
CA TYR A 35 8.80 17.28 7.81
C TYR A 35 9.41 16.85 9.16
N ILE A 36 10.06 17.76 9.89
CA ILE A 36 10.60 17.47 11.23
C ILE A 36 9.49 17.09 12.22
N LYS A 37 8.33 17.75 12.18
CA LYS A 37 7.16 17.36 12.99
C LYS A 37 6.68 15.95 12.64
N ALA A 38 6.62 15.60 11.36
CA ALA A 38 6.25 14.27 10.90
C ALA A 38 7.24 13.18 11.39
N GLN A 39 8.55 13.45 11.41
CA GLN A 39 9.53 12.50 11.97
C GLN A 39 9.36 12.29 13.49
N LYS A 40 8.99 13.33 14.24
CA LYS A 40 8.65 13.19 15.67
C LYS A 40 7.42 12.30 15.87
N LEU A 41 6.39 12.47 15.02
CA LEU A 41 5.21 11.61 15.02
C LEU A 41 5.57 10.15 14.67
N ARG A 42 6.44 9.94 13.68
CA ARG A 42 6.98 8.62 13.32
C ARG A 42 7.62 7.92 14.52
N ASN A 43 8.48 8.62 15.26
CA ASN A 43 9.11 8.08 16.47
C ASN A 43 8.07 7.69 17.54
N ARG A 44 7.05 8.53 17.76
CA ARG A 44 5.94 8.17 18.66
C ARG A 44 5.21 6.91 18.21
N GLN A 45 4.92 6.77 16.92
CA GLN A 45 4.25 5.59 16.36
C GLN A 45 5.11 4.32 16.49
N MET A 46 6.43 4.41 16.30
CA MET A 46 7.35 3.30 16.52
C MET A 46 7.30 2.80 17.97
N LYS A 47 7.24 3.69 18.96
CA LYS A 47 7.12 3.31 20.38
C LYS A 47 5.80 2.56 20.65
N VAL A 48 4.69 3.03 20.08
CA VAL A 48 3.39 2.38 20.21
C VAL A 48 3.43 0.96 19.63
N HIS A 49 3.95 0.80 18.41
CA HIS A 49 4.01 -0.52 17.78
C HIS A 49 4.98 -1.47 18.50
N ARG A 50 6.12 -0.96 19.00
CA ARG A 50 7.02 -1.76 19.86
C ARG A 50 6.28 -2.30 21.09
N ASN A 51 5.44 -1.49 21.72
CA ASN A 51 4.63 -1.94 22.87
C ASN A 51 3.58 -2.98 22.46
N ILE A 52 2.92 -2.83 21.31
CA ILE A 52 2.00 -3.86 20.78
C ILE A 52 2.74 -5.19 20.62
N PHE A 53 3.94 -5.16 20.05
CA PHE A 53 4.76 -6.34 19.83
C PHE A 53 5.37 -6.97 21.09
N THR A 54 5.19 -6.37 22.27
CA THR A 54 5.45 -7.06 23.56
C THR A 54 4.34 -8.02 23.94
N LYS A 55 3.16 -7.88 23.33
CA LYS A 55 1.94 -8.65 23.65
C LYS A 55 1.47 -9.57 22.52
N ALA A 56 1.88 -9.28 21.28
CA ALA A 56 1.47 -10.02 20.11
C ALA A 56 2.66 -10.20 19.15
N ASP A 57 2.70 -11.31 18.42
CA ASP A 57 3.73 -11.56 17.41
C ASP A 57 3.47 -10.85 16.09
N VAL A 58 2.18 -10.70 15.74
CA VAL A 58 1.71 -10.09 14.49
C VAL A 58 0.47 -9.24 14.72
N ILE A 59 0.27 -8.24 13.88
CA ILE A 59 -0.97 -7.46 13.76
C ILE A 59 -1.69 -7.96 12.51
N VAL A 60 -2.99 -8.23 12.62
CA VAL A 60 -3.82 -8.74 11.52
C VAL A 60 -4.84 -7.69 11.11
N THR A 61 -4.91 -7.38 9.82
CA THR A 61 -5.88 -6.43 9.25
C THR A 61 -6.36 -6.94 7.88
N PRO A 62 -7.48 -6.44 7.34
CA PRO A 62 -7.67 -6.47 5.90
C PRO A 62 -6.47 -5.81 5.20
N THR A 63 -6.11 -6.26 4.00
CA THR A 63 -5.05 -5.60 3.22
C THR A 63 -5.48 -4.21 2.78
N VAL A 64 -6.71 -4.09 2.29
CA VAL A 64 -7.32 -2.84 1.81
C VAL A 64 -8.73 -2.71 2.40
N GLY A 65 -9.25 -1.49 2.49
CA GLY A 65 -10.58 -1.21 3.05
C GLY A 65 -11.75 -1.33 2.08
N VAL A 66 -11.50 -1.57 0.80
CA VAL A 66 -12.50 -1.69 -0.26
C VAL A 66 -12.04 -2.74 -1.28
N THR A 67 -12.98 -3.51 -1.85
CA THR A 67 -12.68 -4.38 -3.00
C THR A 67 -12.53 -3.56 -4.29
N ALA A 68 -12.13 -4.21 -5.38
CA ALA A 68 -11.98 -3.53 -6.66
C ALA A 68 -13.26 -2.76 -7.05
N TYR A 69 -13.12 -1.46 -7.33
CA TYR A 69 -14.20 -0.58 -7.76
C TYR A 69 -14.04 -0.25 -9.25
N PRO A 70 -15.12 0.10 -9.97
CA PRO A 70 -15.05 0.41 -11.39
C PRO A 70 -14.23 1.67 -11.64
N ILE A 71 -13.50 1.68 -12.76
CA ILE A 71 -12.84 2.88 -13.27
C ILE A 71 -13.92 3.84 -13.79
N LEU A 72 -13.83 5.12 -13.43
CA LEU A 72 -14.75 6.14 -13.92
C LEU A 72 -14.44 6.49 -15.39
N ASN A 73 -15.48 6.81 -16.17
CA ASN A 73 -15.34 7.03 -17.62
C ASN A 73 -14.45 8.23 -17.97
N ASP A 74 -14.47 9.27 -17.15
CA ASP A 74 -13.67 10.50 -17.29
C ASP A 74 -12.22 10.32 -16.82
N ALA A 75 -11.98 9.40 -15.89
CA ALA A 75 -10.64 9.07 -15.39
C ALA A 75 -9.71 8.56 -16.51
N LEU A 76 -10.25 7.89 -17.53
CA LEU A 76 -9.47 7.42 -18.68
C LEU A 76 -8.96 8.55 -19.58
N GLN A 77 -9.61 9.72 -19.55
CA GLN A 77 -9.24 10.86 -20.40
C GLN A 77 -8.28 11.82 -19.69
N THR A 78 -8.50 12.04 -18.38
CA THR A 78 -7.83 13.11 -17.64
C THR A 78 -7.07 12.63 -16.40
N GLY A 79 -7.14 11.34 -16.08
CA GLY A 79 -6.76 10.81 -14.77
C GLY A 79 -7.83 11.12 -13.71
N GLU A 80 -7.58 10.70 -12.48
CA GLU A 80 -8.47 11.00 -11.35
C GLU A 80 -7.66 11.28 -10.07
N LEU A 81 -8.27 12.02 -9.16
CA LEU A 81 -7.82 12.16 -7.78
C LEU A 81 -8.96 11.77 -6.83
N ASP A 82 -9.28 10.47 -6.78
CA ASP A 82 -10.24 9.94 -5.83
C ASP A 82 -9.59 9.71 -4.47
N TYR A 83 -9.60 10.74 -3.63
CA TYR A 83 -9.03 10.65 -2.28
C TYR A 83 -9.82 9.71 -1.37
N ILE A 84 -11.12 9.52 -1.60
CA ILE A 84 -11.97 8.70 -0.72
C ILE A 84 -11.62 7.22 -0.91
N ASN A 85 -11.66 6.75 -2.15
CA ASN A 85 -11.30 5.37 -2.46
C ASN A 85 -9.79 5.16 -2.31
N GLY A 86 -8.96 6.14 -2.68
CA GLY A 86 -7.51 6.09 -2.43
C GLY A 86 -7.16 5.91 -0.95
N ALA A 87 -7.80 6.66 -0.04
CA ALA A 87 -7.62 6.51 1.40
C ALA A 87 -8.13 5.15 1.91
N ALA A 88 -9.24 4.64 1.35
CA ALA A 88 -9.75 3.31 1.69
C ALA A 88 -8.77 2.20 1.29
N LEU A 89 -8.11 2.32 0.14
CA LEU A 89 -7.09 1.37 -0.32
C LEU A 89 -5.91 1.30 0.66
N VAL A 90 -5.33 2.45 1.02
CA VAL A 90 -4.05 2.46 1.76
C VAL A 90 -4.17 2.38 3.27
N ARG A 91 -5.38 2.51 3.84
CA ARG A 91 -5.65 2.69 5.28
C ARG A 91 -4.86 1.76 6.20
N TYR A 92 -4.71 0.49 5.83
CA TYR A 92 -4.08 -0.53 6.67
C TYR A 92 -2.59 -0.76 6.37
N GLN A 93 -2.07 -0.23 5.27
CA GLN A 93 -0.69 -0.47 4.81
C GLN A 93 0.29 0.60 5.31
N ILE A 94 -0.23 1.72 5.83
CA ILE A 94 0.57 2.86 6.30
C ILE A 94 1.61 2.42 7.34
N ALA A 95 1.27 1.52 8.26
CA ALA A 95 2.21 1.08 9.30
C ALA A 95 3.44 0.35 8.71
N GLY A 96 3.24 -0.52 7.71
CA GLY A 96 4.33 -1.25 7.06
C GLY A 96 5.36 -0.30 6.42
N ASN A 97 4.87 0.68 5.66
CA ASN A 97 5.72 1.66 4.97
C ASN A 97 6.31 2.69 5.93
N PHE A 98 5.47 3.33 6.74
CA PHE A 98 5.87 4.45 7.58
C PHE A 98 6.81 4.00 8.70
N LEU A 99 6.71 2.76 9.19
CA LEU A 99 7.54 2.25 10.28
C LEU A 99 8.61 1.25 9.83
N GLY A 100 8.57 0.79 8.57
CA GLY A 100 9.49 -0.23 8.05
C GLY A 100 9.23 -1.62 8.61
N LEU A 101 7.97 -1.93 8.96
CA LEU A 101 7.59 -3.24 9.47
C LEU A 101 7.31 -4.18 8.30
N PRO A 102 7.79 -5.44 8.35
CA PRO A 102 7.49 -6.40 7.30
C PRO A 102 6.01 -6.77 7.35
N ALA A 103 5.40 -6.95 6.18
CA ALA A 103 4.01 -7.36 6.05
C ALA A 103 3.82 -8.32 4.87
N VAL A 104 2.85 -9.23 4.98
CA VAL A 104 2.46 -10.17 3.91
C VAL A 104 0.95 -10.15 3.74
N THR A 105 0.48 -10.25 2.49
CA THR A 105 -0.95 -10.40 2.16
C THR A 105 -1.22 -11.79 1.63
N VAL A 106 -2.29 -12.41 2.13
CA VAL A 106 -2.82 -13.68 1.65
C VAL A 106 -4.24 -13.46 1.12
N PRO A 107 -4.60 -13.95 -0.08
CA PRO A 107 -5.99 -13.98 -0.52
C PRO A 107 -6.80 -14.92 0.37
N VAL A 108 -7.90 -14.44 0.94
CA VAL A 108 -8.71 -15.19 1.92
C VAL A 108 -10.15 -15.42 1.50
N GLY A 109 -10.56 -14.93 0.33
CA GLY A 109 -11.90 -15.14 -0.20
C GLY A 109 -12.32 -14.05 -1.16
N TYR A 110 -13.64 -13.91 -1.29
CA TYR A 110 -14.27 -12.99 -2.23
C TYR A 110 -15.45 -12.27 -1.58
N ASP A 111 -15.74 -11.05 -2.03
CA ASP A 111 -16.96 -10.36 -1.63
C ASP A 111 -18.20 -10.94 -2.33
N LYS A 112 -19.37 -10.35 -2.05
CA LYS A 112 -20.66 -10.74 -2.66
C LYS A 112 -20.70 -10.58 -4.18
N LYS A 113 -19.81 -9.76 -4.75
CA LYS A 113 -19.68 -9.54 -6.20
C LYS A 113 -18.61 -10.45 -6.83
N GLY A 114 -17.97 -11.30 -6.04
CA GLY A 114 -16.90 -12.18 -6.52
C GLY A 114 -15.55 -11.50 -6.64
N LEU A 115 -15.33 -10.36 -5.97
CA LEU A 115 -14.06 -9.64 -6.00
C LEU A 115 -13.12 -10.13 -4.90
N PRO A 116 -11.81 -10.32 -5.17
CA PRO A 116 -10.87 -10.85 -4.19
C PRO A 116 -10.74 -9.99 -2.93
N ILE A 117 -10.62 -10.65 -1.77
CA ILE A 117 -10.33 -10.04 -0.47
C ILE A 117 -8.97 -10.56 0.04
N GLY A 118 -8.11 -9.65 0.46
CA GLY A 118 -6.81 -9.96 1.06
C GLY A 118 -6.80 -9.72 2.57
N LEU A 119 -6.11 -10.60 3.30
CA LEU A 119 -5.78 -10.42 4.71
C LEU A 119 -4.28 -10.14 4.84
N GLN A 120 -3.94 -9.10 5.58
CA GLN A 120 -2.57 -8.65 5.83
C GLN A 120 -2.13 -9.03 7.23
N PHE A 121 -0.90 -9.53 7.33
CA PHE A 121 -0.20 -9.80 8.59
C PHE A 121 1.03 -8.90 8.64
N ILE A 122 1.15 -8.09 9.70
CA ILE A 122 2.28 -7.18 9.93
C ILE A 122 3.09 -7.71 11.11
N GLY A 123 4.38 -7.93 10.89
CA GLY A 123 5.28 -8.53 11.87
C GLY A 123 6.20 -7.52 12.56
N ARG A 124 6.99 -8.05 13.49
CA ARG A 124 8.11 -7.34 14.11
C ARG A 124 9.19 -7.06 13.05
N PRO A 125 10.09 -6.08 13.27
CA PRO A 125 11.27 -5.93 12.42
C PRO A 125 12.01 -7.26 12.27
N TRP A 126 12.34 -7.63 11.02
CA TRP A 126 13.09 -8.84 10.68
C TRP A 126 12.38 -10.17 10.98
N SER A 127 11.04 -10.16 11.04
CA SER A 127 10.24 -11.37 11.30
C SER A 127 9.60 -11.97 10.04
N GLU A 128 10.19 -11.78 8.87
CA GLU A 128 9.73 -12.35 7.60
C GLU A 128 9.57 -13.88 7.67
N PRO A 129 10.46 -14.67 8.31
CA PRO A 129 10.25 -16.12 8.43
C PRO A 129 8.95 -16.49 9.15
N THR A 130 8.60 -15.75 10.22
CA THR A 130 7.32 -15.94 10.93
C THR A 130 6.13 -15.61 10.03
N LEU A 131 6.22 -14.50 9.28
CA LEU A 131 5.16 -14.07 8.38
C LEU A 131 4.95 -15.06 7.23
N ILE A 132 6.03 -15.59 6.65
CA ILE A 132 5.96 -16.61 5.59
C ILE A 132 5.30 -17.89 6.10
N HIS A 133 5.63 -18.35 7.31
CA HIS A 133 4.95 -19.51 7.90
C HIS A 133 3.45 -19.27 8.13
N ILE A 134 3.08 -18.11 8.65
CA ILE A 134 1.67 -17.73 8.82
C ILE A 134 0.97 -17.68 7.46
N ALA A 135 1.61 -17.08 6.46
CA ALA A 135 1.05 -16.98 5.12
C ALA A 135 0.79 -18.35 4.50
N TYR A 136 1.75 -19.28 4.63
CA TYR A 136 1.61 -20.66 4.15
C TYR A 136 0.47 -21.40 4.85
N ALA A 137 0.38 -21.28 6.18
CA ALA A 137 -0.70 -21.89 6.96
C ALA A 137 -2.07 -21.34 6.53
N MET A 138 -2.19 -20.01 6.39
CA MET A 138 -3.42 -19.36 5.95
C MET A 138 -3.80 -19.76 4.52
N GLN A 139 -2.82 -19.76 3.61
CA GLN A 139 -3.03 -20.17 2.21
C GLN A 139 -3.54 -21.61 2.13
N SER A 140 -2.97 -22.52 2.93
CA SER A 140 -3.38 -23.93 2.95
C SER A 140 -4.86 -24.12 3.33
N LEU A 141 -5.41 -23.22 4.15
CA LEU A 141 -6.83 -23.21 4.51
C LEU A 141 -7.72 -22.63 3.39
N CYS A 142 -7.21 -21.67 2.61
CA CYS A 142 -8.01 -20.92 1.63
C CYS A 142 -7.89 -21.44 0.19
N ILE A 143 -6.89 -22.24 -0.14
CA ILE A 143 -6.67 -22.80 -1.50
C ILE A 143 -7.94 -23.39 -2.13
N PRO A 144 -8.77 -24.19 -1.42
CA PRO A 144 -9.97 -24.77 -2.02
C PRO A 144 -10.98 -23.74 -2.53
N GLU A 145 -10.95 -22.52 -2.01
CA GLU A 145 -11.86 -21.44 -2.39
C GLU A 145 -11.34 -20.58 -3.54
N TYR A 146 -10.09 -20.77 -3.98
CA TYR A 146 -9.48 -19.94 -5.01
C TYR A 146 -10.12 -20.15 -6.37
N ARG A 147 -10.55 -19.05 -6.98
CA ARG A 147 -11.20 -19.00 -8.29
C ARG A 147 -10.22 -18.47 -9.33
N LYS A 148 -10.23 -19.08 -10.51
CA LYS A 148 -9.52 -18.53 -11.66
C LYS A 148 -10.12 -17.16 -12.03
N PRO A 149 -9.30 -16.13 -12.28
CA PRO A 149 -9.79 -14.84 -12.74
C PRO A 149 -10.37 -14.96 -14.16
N GLN A 150 -11.20 -13.98 -14.55
CA GLN A 150 -11.81 -13.92 -15.88
C GLN A 150 -10.74 -13.85 -16.99
N ALA A 151 -9.67 -13.09 -16.78
CA ALA A 151 -8.51 -13.05 -17.65
C ALA A 151 -7.41 -13.96 -17.07
N PHE A 152 -7.32 -15.20 -17.56
CA PHE A 152 -6.33 -16.20 -17.16
C PHE A 152 -5.74 -16.88 -18.40
N TYR A 153 -4.40 -16.96 -18.46
CA TYR A 153 -3.67 -17.59 -19.56
C TYR A 153 -2.76 -18.68 -19.00
N ASP A 154 -2.94 -19.91 -19.46
CA ASP A 154 -2.10 -21.05 -19.06
C ASP A 154 -0.85 -21.13 -19.93
N LEU A 155 0.29 -20.71 -19.36
CA LEU A 155 1.58 -20.68 -20.05
C LEU A 155 2.24 -22.05 -20.19
N LEU A 156 1.77 -23.06 -19.46
CA LEU A 156 2.36 -24.40 -19.45
C LEU A 156 1.48 -25.43 -20.15
N LYS A 157 0.36 -24.99 -20.74
CA LYS A 157 -0.50 -25.84 -21.54
C LYS A 157 0.32 -26.36 -22.72
N LYS A 158 0.60 -27.67 -22.71
CA LYS A 158 1.15 -28.36 -23.87
C LYS A 158 0.00 -28.55 -24.86
N ASP A 159 0.26 -28.26 -26.13
CA ASP A 159 -0.66 -28.49 -27.25
C ASP A 159 -1.13 -29.95 -27.33
#